data_AF-A0A6V7PIB1-F1
#
_entry.id   AF-A0A6V7PIB1-F1
#
_cell.length_a   1.000
_cell.length_b   1.000
_cell.length_c   1.000
_cell.angle_alpha   90.00
_cell.angle_beta   90.00
_cell.angle_gamma   90.00
#
_symmetry.space_group_name_H-M   'P 1'
#
loop_
_entity.id
_entity.type
_entity.pdbx_description
1 polymer ?
#
loop_
_entity_poly.entity_id
_entity_poly.type
_entity_poly.pdbx_seq_one_letter_code
_entity_poly.pdbx_strand_id
1 'polypeptide(L)'
;MLLEDEDTPLVVTDEDVKSEVQAGLEKMFTTFKNGLESLPFEFDRSPEQAEQRVLYDLADLEWISNVLPKIEMMKDFVSSWIEISQYVIAVVQGEKYNSNLWAVKAKLIEVTGRALDAVGYGSVVLPTSSRVEFINTWLPYLRKMKPLLDSKSEEDEGFCHKIDGDVCQNIEGAIVSLVLALPSSDQAEILAEWMSKTEQLKYPDLSEAFEVWCYRTKTAKRRLMVGLDGAGNNPVSF
;
A
#
# COMPACT_ATOMS: atom_id res chain seq x y z
N MET A 1 12.83 15.89 -30.86
CA MET A 1 11.97 17.08 -30.90
C MET A 1 10.56 16.58 -31.10
N LEU A 2 9.89 16.23 -29.99
CA LEU A 2 8.45 15.98 -30.01
C LEU A 2 7.80 17.35 -29.82
N LEU A 3 7.01 17.78 -30.79
CA LEU A 3 6.25 19.02 -30.68
C LEU A 3 5.44 18.98 -29.39
N GLU A 4 5.55 20.05 -28.61
CA GLU A 4 4.68 20.35 -27.48
C GLU A 4 3.25 20.49 -28.03
N ASP A 5 2.40 19.53 -27.67
CA ASP A 5 0.98 19.51 -28.05
C ASP A 5 0.25 20.52 -27.16
N GLU A 6 0.01 21.73 -27.71
CA GLU A 6 -0.58 22.89 -27.02
C GLU A 6 -2.05 22.70 -26.59
N ASP A 7 -2.71 21.59 -26.96
CA ASP A 7 -4.14 21.36 -26.65
C ASP A 7 -4.39 20.59 -25.32
N THR A 8 -3.35 20.34 -24.53
CA THR A 8 -3.46 19.56 -23.28
C THR A 8 -4.16 20.26 -22.08
N PRO A 9 -4.37 21.59 -21.97
CA PRO A 9 -4.82 22.20 -20.71
C PRO A 9 -6.35 22.36 -20.54
N LEU A 10 -7.20 21.79 -21.41
CA LEU A 10 -8.68 21.98 -21.32
C LEU A 10 -9.48 20.75 -20.86
N VAL A 11 -8.91 19.55 -20.90
CA VAL A 11 -9.63 18.31 -20.52
C VAL A 11 -9.62 18.07 -19.00
N VAL A 12 -8.65 18.65 -18.28
CA VAL A 12 -8.44 18.42 -16.83
C VAL A 12 -9.54 19.07 -15.96
N THR A 13 -10.33 20.00 -16.52
CA THR A 13 -11.41 20.73 -15.81
C THR A 13 -12.82 20.30 -16.18
N ASP A 14 -12.99 19.28 -17.03
CA ASP A 14 -14.32 18.83 -17.43
C ASP A 14 -14.88 17.84 -16.38
N GLU A 15 -15.86 18.32 -15.59
CA GLU A 15 -16.55 17.52 -14.59
C GLU A 15 -17.33 16.34 -15.22
N ASP A 16 -17.75 16.45 -16.48
CA ASP A 16 -18.38 15.33 -17.18
C ASP A 16 -17.34 14.23 -17.47
N VAL A 17 -16.11 14.62 -17.85
CA VAL A 17 -14.99 13.67 -18.03
C VAL A 17 -14.62 13.00 -16.71
N LYS A 18 -14.52 13.76 -15.62
CA LYS A 18 -14.24 13.19 -14.29
C LYS A 18 -15.34 12.24 -13.84
N SER A 19 -16.60 12.59 -14.07
CA SER A 19 -17.75 11.73 -13.74
C SER A 19 -17.73 10.42 -14.52
N GLU A 20 -17.42 10.46 -15.82
CA GLU A 20 -17.30 9.24 -16.64
C GLU A 20 -16.11 8.38 -16.19
N VAL A 21 -14.97 9.00 -15.87
CA VAL A 21 -13.81 8.28 -15.34
C VAL A 21 -14.12 7.64 -14.00
N GLN A 22 -14.86 8.33 -13.13
CA GLN A 22 -15.31 7.78 -11.84
C GLN A 22 -16.20 6.54 -12.06
N ALA A 23 -17.20 6.64 -12.94
CA ALA A 23 -18.07 5.51 -13.26
C ALA A 23 -17.27 4.32 -13.85
N GLY A 24 -16.29 4.62 -14.70
CA GLY A 24 -15.36 3.62 -15.25
C GLY A 24 -14.54 2.94 -14.16
N LEU A 25 -14.00 3.72 -13.21
CA LEU A 25 -13.22 3.23 -12.08
C LEU A 25 -14.05 2.32 -11.16
N GLU A 26 -15.25 2.76 -10.77
CA GLU A 26 -16.19 1.97 -9.96
C GLU A 26 -16.53 0.64 -10.64
N LYS A 27 -16.72 0.67 -11.97
CA LYS A 27 -16.95 -0.54 -12.77
C LYS A 27 -15.74 -1.47 -12.81
N MET A 28 -14.51 -0.95 -12.90
CA MET A 28 -13.29 -1.76 -12.83
C MET A 28 -13.18 -2.47 -11.49
N PHE A 29 -13.37 -1.76 -10.38
CA PHE A 29 -13.38 -2.34 -9.03
C PHE A 29 -14.48 -3.39 -8.85
N THR A 30 -15.68 -3.11 -9.36
CA THR A 30 -16.79 -4.07 -9.33
C THR A 30 -16.48 -5.32 -10.14
N THR A 31 -15.91 -5.16 -11.34
CA THR A 31 -15.50 -6.30 -12.20
C THR A 31 -14.47 -7.16 -11.49
N PHE A 32 -13.43 -6.54 -10.93
CA PHE A 32 -12.38 -7.22 -10.17
C PHE A 32 -12.95 -7.98 -8.97
N LYS A 33 -13.81 -7.33 -8.17
CA LYS A 33 -14.46 -7.96 -7.02
C LYS A 33 -15.31 -9.18 -7.43
N ASN A 34 -16.12 -9.04 -8.47
CA ASN A 34 -16.92 -10.14 -9.02
C ASN A 34 -16.03 -11.27 -9.56
N GLY A 35 -14.88 -10.94 -10.15
CA GLY A 35 -13.87 -11.92 -10.57
C GLY A 35 -13.30 -12.70 -9.38
N LEU A 36 -13.02 -12.05 -8.26
CA LEU A 36 -12.60 -12.71 -7.03
C LEU A 36 -13.71 -13.57 -6.41
N GLU A 37 -14.97 -13.15 -6.50
CA GLU A 37 -16.13 -13.95 -6.05
C GLU A 37 -16.31 -15.22 -6.90
N SER A 38 -16.08 -15.15 -8.21
CA SER A 38 -16.16 -16.31 -9.12
C SER A 38 -14.92 -17.20 -9.08
N LEU A 39 -13.78 -16.67 -8.62
CA LEU A 39 -12.48 -17.33 -8.62
C LEU A 39 -12.51 -18.76 -8.06
N PRO A 40 -13.14 -19.08 -6.91
CA PRO A 40 -13.14 -20.45 -6.39
C PRO A 40 -13.71 -21.47 -7.36
N PHE A 41 -14.80 -21.12 -8.05
CA PHE A 41 -15.48 -22.02 -8.99
C PHE A 41 -14.77 -22.09 -10.34
N GLU A 42 -14.28 -20.95 -10.84
CA GLU A 42 -13.52 -20.90 -12.09
C GLU A 42 -12.19 -21.64 -11.97
N PHE A 43 -11.51 -21.49 -10.81
CA PHE A 43 -10.25 -22.16 -10.53
C PHE A 43 -10.39 -23.68 -10.49
N ASP A 44 -11.51 -24.23 -9.98
CA ASP A 44 -11.74 -25.69 -10.02
C ASP A 44 -11.90 -26.24 -11.44
N ARG A 45 -12.33 -25.39 -12.39
CA ARG A 45 -12.53 -25.77 -13.79
C ARG A 45 -11.27 -25.56 -14.63
N SER A 46 -10.63 -24.41 -14.49
CA SER A 46 -9.41 -24.03 -15.20
C SER A 46 -8.61 -23.01 -14.37
N PRO A 47 -7.62 -23.48 -13.60
CA PRO A 47 -6.77 -22.63 -12.77
C PRO A 47 -6.12 -21.48 -13.55
N GLU A 48 -5.56 -21.77 -14.72
CA GLU A 48 -4.80 -20.82 -15.53
C GLU A 48 -5.71 -19.71 -16.08
N GLN A 49 -6.90 -20.07 -16.57
CA GLN A 49 -7.87 -19.08 -17.08
C GLN A 49 -8.43 -18.22 -15.94
N ALA A 50 -8.68 -18.83 -14.78
CA ALA A 50 -9.15 -18.10 -13.60
C ALA A 50 -8.10 -17.11 -13.10
N GLU A 51 -6.82 -17.52 -13.02
CA GLU A 51 -5.72 -16.63 -12.67
C GLU A 51 -5.56 -15.50 -13.70
N GLN A 52 -5.57 -15.84 -14.98
CA GLN A 52 -5.41 -14.88 -16.07
C GLN A 52 -6.50 -13.81 -16.09
N ARG A 53 -7.75 -14.20 -15.80
CA ARG A 53 -8.86 -13.24 -15.68
C ARG A 53 -8.59 -12.21 -14.58
N VAL A 54 -8.27 -12.68 -13.36
CA VAL A 54 -8.01 -11.80 -12.22
C VAL A 54 -6.78 -10.91 -12.48
N LEU A 55 -5.78 -11.42 -13.20
CA LEU A 55 -4.63 -10.64 -13.64
C LEU A 55 -5.01 -9.50 -14.58
N TYR A 56 -5.92 -9.72 -15.53
CA TYR A 56 -6.36 -8.65 -16.42
C TYR A 56 -7.09 -7.54 -15.66
N ASP A 57 -7.97 -7.91 -14.74
CA ASP A 57 -8.67 -6.94 -13.88
C ASP A 57 -7.66 -6.11 -13.06
N LEU A 58 -6.61 -6.74 -12.53
CA LEU A 58 -5.54 -6.04 -11.80
C LEU A 58 -4.65 -5.19 -12.70
N ALA A 59 -4.35 -5.64 -13.92
CA ALA A 59 -3.57 -4.87 -14.88
C ALA A 59 -4.31 -3.62 -15.33
N ASP A 60 -5.65 -3.70 -15.47
CA ASP A 60 -6.52 -2.56 -15.75
C ASP A 60 -6.51 -1.56 -14.59
N LEU A 61 -6.57 -2.03 -13.34
CA LEU A 61 -6.45 -1.21 -12.14
C LEU A 61 -5.07 -0.55 -12.01
N GLU A 62 -4.00 -1.28 -12.31
CA GLU A 62 -2.65 -0.72 -12.35
C GLU A 62 -2.54 0.36 -13.43
N TRP A 63 -3.06 0.07 -14.63
CA TRP A 63 -3.01 0.99 -15.76
C TRP A 63 -3.74 2.30 -15.46
N ILE A 64 -4.99 2.23 -14.97
CA ILE A 64 -5.78 3.43 -14.68
C ILE A 64 -5.12 4.27 -13.57
N SER A 65 -4.41 3.65 -12.61
CA SER A 65 -3.67 4.36 -11.57
C SER A 65 -2.57 5.30 -12.12
N ASN A 66 -2.08 5.08 -13.35
CA ASN A 66 -1.12 5.98 -14.02
C ASN A 66 -1.82 7.18 -14.72
N VAL A 67 -3.12 7.09 -14.94
CA VAL A 67 -3.94 8.11 -15.60
C VAL A 67 -4.53 9.06 -14.55
N LEU A 68 -5.08 8.52 -13.46
CA LEU A 68 -5.82 9.26 -12.44
C LEU A 68 -5.06 10.45 -11.81
N PRO A 69 -3.72 10.39 -11.56
CA PRO A 69 -2.99 11.55 -11.06
C PRO A 69 -3.03 12.76 -12.01
N LYS A 70 -3.12 12.53 -13.32
CA LYS A 70 -3.14 13.60 -14.34
C LYS A 70 -4.45 14.36 -14.40
N ILE A 71 -5.51 13.79 -13.81
CA ILE A 71 -6.85 14.38 -13.73
C ILE A 71 -7.31 14.57 -12.28
N GLU A 72 -6.38 14.49 -11.32
CA GLU A 72 -6.61 14.72 -9.88
C GLU A 72 -7.61 13.75 -9.20
N MET A 73 -7.74 12.53 -9.72
CA MET A 73 -8.70 11.52 -9.22
C MET A 73 -8.05 10.34 -8.48
N MET A 74 -6.77 10.44 -8.13
CA MET A 74 -6.06 9.36 -7.44
C MET A 74 -6.68 9.00 -6.09
N LYS A 75 -7.38 9.96 -5.46
CA LYS A 75 -8.08 9.75 -4.18
C LYS A 75 -9.19 8.71 -4.29
N ASP A 76 -9.93 8.68 -5.40
CA ASP A 76 -11.05 7.75 -5.60
C ASP A 76 -10.54 6.32 -5.76
N PHE A 77 -9.42 6.14 -6.46
CA PHE A 77 -8.73 4.85 -6.57
C PHE A 77 -8.23 4.35 -5.22
N VAL A 78 -7.54 5.20 -4.46
CA VAL A 78 -7.01 4.83 -3.14
C VAL A 78 -8.16 4.46 -2.19
N SER A 79 -9.26 5.22 -2.20
CA SER A 79 -10.42 4.96 -1.34
C SER A 79 -11.07 3.62 -1.69
N SER A 80 -11.32 3.37 -2.98
CA SER A 80 -11.89 2.11 -3.48
C SER A 80 -10.97 0.93 -3.19
N TRP A 81 -9.65 1.10 -3.35
CA TRP A 81 -8.66 0.07 -3.04
C TRP A 81 -8.68 -0.30 -1.56
N ILE A 82 -8.66 0.69 -0.66
CA ILE A 82 -8.74 0.46 0.79
C ILE A 82 -10.02 -0.30 1.15
N GLU A 83 -11.17 0.12 0.60
CA GLU A 83 -12.48 -0.49 0.88
C GLU A 83 -12.49 -2.00 0.60
N ILE A 84 -11.89 -2.44 -0.51
CA ILE A 84 -11.89 -3.85 -0.89
C ILE A 84 -10.69 -4.65 -0.37
N SER A 85 -9.68 -3.98 0.18
CA SER A 85 -8.37 -4.59 0.50
C SER A 85 -8.47 -5.83 1.40
N GLN A 86 -9.25 -5.76 2.48
CA GLN A 86 -9.41 -6.90 3.40
C GLN A 86 -10.02 -8.11 2.70
N TYR A 87 -11.02 -7.89 1.85
CA TYR A 87 -11.66 -8.93 1.06
C TYR A 87 -10.69 -9.57 0.07
N VAL A 88 -9.96 -8.73 -0.69
CA VAL A 88 -8.95 -9.19 -1.67
C VAL A 88 -7.91 -10.10 -1.01
N ILE A 89 -7.36 -9.65 0.12
CA ILE A 89 -6.36 -10.42 0.86
C ILE A 89 -6.94 -11.73 1.38
N ALA A 90 -8.16 -11.71 1.92
CA ALA A 90 -8.81 -12.92 2.43
C ALA A 90 -9.03 -13.97 1.33
N VAL A 91 -9.43 -13.56 0.13
CA VAL A 91 -9.61 -14.46 -1.01
C VAL A 91 -8.28 -15.03 -1.48
N VAL A 92 -7.28 -14.18 -1.77
CA VAL A 92 -6.01 -14.62 -2.38
C VAL A 92 -5.14 -15.41 -1.40
N GLN A 93 -5.27 -15.17 -0.09
CA GLN A 93 -4.62 -15.98 0.94
C GLN A 93 -5.42 -17.21 1.37
N GLY A 94 -6.54 -17.52 0.72
CA GLY A 94 -7.28 -18.75 0.97
C GLY A 94 -6.38 -19.98 0.80
N GLU A 95 -6.55 -21.00 1.65
CA GLU A 95 -5.67 -22.19 1.68
C GLU A 95 -5.52 -22.86 0.32
N LYS A 96 -6.60 -22.84 -0.49
CA LYS A 96 -6.67 -23.34 -1.86
C LYS A 96 -5.60 -22.74 -2.79
N TYR A 97 -5.19 -21.51 -2.54
CA TYR A 97 -4.30 -20.75 -3.41
C TYR A 97 -2.88 -20.59 -2.83
N ASN A 98 -2.56 -21.21 -1.70
CA ASN A 98 -1.26 -21.06 -1.05
C ASN A 98 -0.07 -21.32 -1.99
N SER A 99 -0.18 -22.33 -2.86
CA SER A 99 0.87 -22.73 -3.80
C SER A 99 0.68 -22.29 -5.25
N ASN A 100 -0.38 -21.50 -5.54
CA ASN A 100 -0.76 -21.04 -6.88
C ASN A 100 -0.94 -19.51 -6.88
N LEU A 101 -1.54 -18.95 -7.94
CA LEU A 101 -1.86 -17.52 -8.05
C LEU A 101 -0.64 -16.61 -7.90
N TRP A 102 0.55 -17.07 -8.29
CA TRP A 102 1.79 -16.33 -8.07
C TRP A 102 1.83 -15.02 -8.82
N ALA A 103 1.30 -15.01 -10.04
CA ALA A 103 1.23 -13.79 -10.84
C ALA A 103 0.25 -12.80 -10.20
N VAL A 104 -0.93 -13.27 -9.74
CA VAL A 104 -1.91 -12.43 -9.03
C VAL A 104 -1.30 -11.87 -7.75
N LYS A 105 -0.62 -12.72 -6.96
CA LYS A 105 0.02 -12.31 -5.72
C LYS A 105 1.06 -11.21 -5.95
N ALA A 106 1.85 -11.35 -7.01
CA ALA A 106 2.84 -10.36 -7.39
C ALA A 106 2.19 -9.05 -7.86
N LYS A 107 1.21 -9.14 -8.76
CA LYS A 107 0.49 -7.98 -9.29
C LYS A 107 -0.26 -7.21 -8.20
N LEU A 108 -0.78 -7.88 -7.17
CA LEU A 108 -1.38 -7.22 -6.00
C LEU A 108 -0.38 -6.33 -5.25
N ILE A 109 0.89 -6.72 -5.16
CA ILE A 109 1.95 -5.90 -4.55
C ILE A 109 2.15 -4.62 -5.36
N GLU A 110 2.19 -4.74 -6.69
CA GLU A 110 2.38 -3.60 -7.60
C GLU A 110 1.20 -2.61 -7.51
N VAL A 111 -0.05 -3.09 -7.59
CA VAL A 111 -1.25 -2.25 -7.49
C VAL A 111 -1.33 -1.57 -6.12
N THR A 112 -1.03 -2.31 -5.05
CA THR A 112 -0.96 -1.75 -3.69
C THR A 112 0.14 -0.70 -3.59
N GLY A 113 1.29 -0.92 -4.23
CA GLY A 113 2.38 0.04 -4.28
C GLY A 113 1.96 1.39 -4.85
N ARG A 114 1.13 1.40 -5.91
CA ARG A 114 0.57 2.65 -6.46
C ARG A 114 -0.27 3.42 -5.45
N ALA A 115 -1.10 2.71 -4.68
CA ALA A 115 -1.89 3.33 -3.62
C ALA A 115 -1.02 3.79 -2.45
N LEU A 116 0.01 3.02 -2.07
CA LEU A 116 0.96 3.40 -1.03
C LEU A 116 1.77 4.63 -1.42
N ASP A 117 2.30 4.71 -2.63
CA ASP A 117 3.02 5.88 -3.14
C ASP A 117 2.15 7.13 -3.05
N ALA A 118 0.90 7.01 -3.48
CA ALA A 118 -0.03 8.13 -3.50
C ALA A 118 -0.24 8.71 -2.09
N VAL A 119 -0.44 7.85 -1.09
CA VAL A 119 -0.69 8.27 0.30
C VAL A 119 0.62 8.63 1.03
N GLY A 120 1.65 7.82 0.88
CA GLY A 120 2.95 7.95 1.56
C GLY A 120 3.71 9.21 1.17
N TYR A 121 3.66 9.59 -0.12
CA TYR A 121 4.27 10.82 -0.62
C TYR A 121 3.30 12.02 -0.65
N GLY A 122 2.07 11.85 -0.14
CA GLY A 122 1.15 12.96 0.13
C GLY A 122 0.40 13.52 -1.07
N SER A 123 0.35 12.82 -2.21
CA SER A 123 -0.53 13.18 -3.33
C SER A 123 -2.01 12.91 -3.02
N VAL A 124 -2.28 11.96 -2.14
CA VAL A 124 -3.60 11.67 -1.58
C VAL A 124 -3.56 11.82 -0.06
N VAL A 125 -4.38 12.73 0.47
CA VAL A 125 -4.51 12.93 1.91
C VAL A 125 -5.69 12.14 2.44
N LEU A 126 -5.42 11.23 3.37
CA LEU A 126 -6.42 10.40 4.05
C LEU A 126 -6.50 10.72 5.55
N PRO A 127 -7.66 10.50 6.19
CA PRO A 127 -7.77 10.50 7.64
C PRO A 127 -6.77 9.52 8.28
N THR A 128 -6.29 9.84 9.48
CA THR A 128 -5.35 9.00 10.22
C THR A 128 -5.85 7.56 10.37
N SER A 129 -7.13 7.36 10.70
CA SER A 129 -7.72 6.02 10.84
C SER A 129 -7.58 5.19 9.56
N SER A 130 -7.85 5.78 8.40
CA SER A 130 -7.73 5.11 7.10
C SER A 130 -6.27 4.80 6.77
N ARG A 131 -5.32 5.68 7.11
CA ARG A 131 -3.88 5.42 6.92
C ARG A 131 -3.39 4.25 7.79
N VAL A 132 -3.84 4.18 9.04
CA VAL A 132 -3.53 3.08 9.96
C VAL A 132 -4.13 1.77 9.46
N GLU A 133 -5.42 1.77 9.07
CA GLU A 133 -6.09 0.61 8.49
C GLU A 133 -5.38 0.11 7.23
N PHE A 134 -4.97 1.01 6.35
CA PHE A 134 -4.28 0.68 5.11
C PHE A 134 -2.94 -0.03 5.38
N ILE A 135 -2.14 0.49 6.32
CA ILE A 135 -0.88 -0.16 6.73
C ILE A 135 -1.16 -1.52 7.38
N ASN A 136 -2.07 -1.59 8.34
CA ASN A 136 -2.36 -2.83 9.08
C ASN A 136 -2.92 -3.93 8.17
N THR A 137 -3.59 -3.55 7.08
CA THR A 137 -4.12 -4.49 6.09
C THR A 137 -3.01 -5.05 5.21
N TRP A 138 -2.17 -4.18 4.63
CA TRP A 138 -1.21 -4.61 3.59
C TRP A 138 0.18 -4.99 4.10
N LEU A 139 0.64 -4.40 5.20
CA LEU A 139 1.97 -4.70 5.74
C LEU A 139 2.18 -6.19 6.04
N PRO A 140 1.21 -6.93 6.65
CA PRO A 140 1.35 -8.37 6.85
C PRO A 140 1.42 -9.15 5.53
N TYR A 141 0.63 -8.75 4.52
CA TYR A 141 0.63 -9.39 3.21
C TYR A 141 1.97 -9.20 2.50
N LEU A 142 2.48 -7.97 2.42
CA LEU A 142 3.76 -7.62 1.80
C LEU A 142 4.91 -8.40 2.45
N ARG A 143 4.91 -8.44 3.78
CA ARG A 143 5.92 -9.15 4.58
C ARG A 143 5.93 -10.64 4.33
N LYS A 144 4.75 -11.25 4.13
CA LYS A 144 4.62 -12.68 3.83
C LYS A 144 4.96 -12.99 2.38
N MET A 145 4.42 -12.23 1.42
CA MET A 145 4.45 -12.59 0.00
C MET A 145 5.78 -12.29 -0.68
N LYS A 146 6.44 -11.16 -0.40
CA LYS A 146 7.69 -10.82 -1.09
C LYS A 146 8.79 -11.88 -0.89
N PRO A 147 9.07 -12.36 0.35
CA PRO A 147 10.05 -13.43 0.55
C PRO A 147 9.65 -14.75 -0.08
N LEU A 148 8.34 -15.08 -0.13
CA LEU A 148 7.87 -16.28 -0.81
C LEU A 148 8.08 -16.20 -2.33
N LEU A 149 7.85 -15.04 -2.94
CA LEU A 149 8.12 -14.81 -4.37
C LEU A 149 9.62 -14.89 -4.67
N ASP A 150 10.47 -14.33 -3.81
CA ASP A 150 11.93 -14.41 -3.95
C ASP A 150 12.43 -15.86 -3.83
N SER A 151 12.00 -16.58 -2.78
CA SER A 151 12.34 -17.99 -2.58
C SER A 151 11.90 -18.83 -3.79
N LYS A 152 10.70 -18.56 -4.32
CA LYS A 152 10.19 -19.29 -5.49
C LYS A 152 11.01 -19.01 -6.75
N SER A 153 11.45 -17.77 -6.93
CA SER A 153 12.35 -17.36 -8.01
C SER A 153 13.75 -17.98 -7.89
N GLU A 154 14.23 -18.27 -6.68
CA GLU A 154 15.52 -18.95 -6.46
C GLU A 154 15.42 -20.46 -6.69
N GLU A 155 14.27 -21.07 -6.39
CA GLU A 155 14.01 -22.50 -6.58
C GLU A 155 13.74 -22.90 -8.05
N ASP A 156 13.09 -22.01 -8.81
CA ASP A 156 12.62 -22.28 -10.17
C ASP A 156 13.11 -21.20 -11.13
N GLU A 157 14.13 -21.52 -11.93
CA GLU A 157 14.70 -20.60 -12.94
C GLU A 157 13.67 -20.15 -13.99
N GLY A 158 12.56 -20.88 -14.16
CA GLY A 158 11.44 -20.52 -15.05
C GLY A 158 10.42 -19.58 -14.42
N PHE A 159 10.53 -19.28 -13.12
CA PHE A 159 9.60 -18.43 -12.39
C PHE A 159 9.83 -16.94 -12.70
N CYS A 160 8.83 -16.28 -13.27
CA CYS A 160 8.95 -14.90 -13.78
C CYS A 160 8.15 -13.86 -12.98
N HIS A 161 7.58 -14.21 -11.82
CA HIS A 161 6.72 -13.31 -11.04
C HIS A 161 7.44 -12.58 -9.91
N LYS A 162 8.73 -12.26 -10.13
CA LYS A 162 9.52 -11.49 -9.17
C LYS A 162 9.10 -10.02 -9.20
N ILE A 163 8.99 -9.40 -8.03
CA ILE A 163 8.76 -7.97 -7.93
C ILE A 163 10.05 -7.22 -8.26
N ASP A 164 9.92 -6.21 -9.11
CA ASP A 164 11.01 -5.33 -9.47
C ASP A 164 11.62 -4.64 -8.22
N GLY A 165 12.95 -4.48 -8.24
CA GLY A 165 13.70 -3.93 -7.10
C GLY A 165 13.32 -2.49 -6.78
N ASP A 166 13.07 -1.68 -7.81
CA ASP A 166 12.70 -0.27 -7.65
C ASP A 166 11.27 -0.17 -7.10
N VAL A 167 10.37 -1.03 -7.56
CA VAL A 167 9.01 -1.14 -6.99
C VAL A 167 9.06 -1.46 -5.50
N CYS A 168 9.93 -2.38 -5.06
CA CYS A 168 10.08 -2.70 -3.65
C CYS A 168 10.62 -1.52 -2.83
N GLN A 169 11.63 -0.82 -3.33
CA GLN A 169 12.18 0.36 -2.65
C GLN A 169 11.15 1.48 -2.51
N ASN A 170 10.35 1.71 -3.56
CA ASN A 170 9.27 2.70 -3.53
C ASN A 170 8.22 2.34 -2.48
N ILE A 171 7.75 1.09 -2.45
CA ILE A 171 6.79 0.62 -1.44
C ILE A 171 7.34 0.80 -0.03
N GLU A 172 8.60 0.43 0.20
CA GLU A 172 9.25 0.59 1.51
C GLU A 172 9.32 2.07 1.93
N GLY A 173 9.81 2.94 1.04
CA GLY A 173 9.88 4.38 1.29
C GLY A 173 8.52 5.02 1.52
N ALA A 174 7.49 4.60 0.79
CA ALA A 174 6.12 5.05 0.98
C ALA A 174 5.56 4.63 2.35
N ILE A 175 5.79 3.38 2.78
CA ILE A 175 5.37 2.90 4.11
C ILE A 175 6.12 3.64 5.21
N VAL A 176 7.45 3.83 5.09
CA VAL A 176 8.25 4.60 6.05
C VAL A 176 7.70 6.02 6.20
N SER A 177 7.46 6.70 5.08
CA SER A 177 6.90 8.06 5.06
C SER A 177 5.51 8.10 5.71
N LEU A 178 4.66 7.12 5.37
CA LEU A 178 3.30 7.02 5.89
C LEU A 178 3.30 6.81 7.41
N VAL A 179 4.10 5.86 7.91
CA VAL A 179 4.25 5.57 9.35
C VAL A 179 4.74 6.82 10.08
N LEU A 180 5.77 7.49 9.59
CA LEU A 180 6.34 8.69 10.24
C LEU A 180 5.37 9.87 10.33
N ALA A 181 4.32 9.88 9.49
CA ALA A 181 3.25 10.86 9.47
C ALA A 181 2.03 10.49 10.34
N LEU A 182 2.04 9.33 11.01
CA LEU A 182 0.99 8.94 11.96
C LEU A 182 1.19 9.57 13.35
N PRO A 183 0.17 9.59 14.23
CA PRO A 183 0.36 9.84 15.65
C PRO A 183 1.39 8.90 16.29
N SER A 184 2.07 9.39 17.33
CA SER A 184 3.17 8.65 17.98
C SER A 184 2.73 7.31 18.61
N SER A 185 1.47 7.20 19.06
CA SER A 185 0.88 5.95 19.56
C SER A 185 0.80 4.89 18.47
N ASP A 186 0.29 5.29 17.31
CA ASP A 186 0.04 4.38 16.19
C ASP A 186 1.37 3.95 15.56
N GLN A 187 2.34 4.87 15.49
CA GLN A 187 3.73 4.54 15.15
C GLN A 187 4.30 3.45 16.07
N ALA A 188 4.10 3.60 17.39
CA ALA A 188 4.63 2.64 18.36
C ALA A 188 4.04 1.25 18.18
N GLU A 189 2.73 1.15 17.94
CA GLU A 189 2.04 -0.13 17.71
C GLU A 189 2.54 -0.84 16.44
N ILE A 190 2.58 -0.12 15.31
CA ILE A 190 3.04 -0.66 14.02
C ILE A 190 4.51 -1.11 14.11
N LEU A 191 5.37 -0.29 14.72
CA LEU A 191 6.80 -0.60 14.85
C LEU A 191 7.03 -1.76 15.83
N ALA A 192 6.25 -1.85 16.92
CA ALA A 192 6.33 -2.98 17.84
C ALA A 192 5.93 -4.30 17.14
N GLU A 193 4.84 -4.28 16.36
CA GLU A 193 4.43 -5.44 15.57
C GLU A 193 5.50 -5.82 14.54
N TRP A 194 6.06 -4.84 13.81
CA TRP A 194 7.16 -5.05 12.88
C TRP A 194 8.33 -5.76 13.57
N MET A 195 8.85 -5.20 14.68
CA MET A 195 9.97 -5.79 15.43
C MET A 195 9.69 -7.19 15.97
N SER A 196 8.47 -7.48 16.42
CA SER A 196 8.14 -8.83 16.92
C SER A 196 8.24 -9.93 15.85
N LYS A 197 8.26 -9.54 14.57
CA LYS A 197 8.22 -10.43 13.40
C LYS A 197 9.50 -10.33 12.55
N THR A 198 10.51 -9.54 12.94
CA THR A 198 11.73 -9.29 12.14
C THR A 198 12.73 -10.44 12.14
N GLU A 199 12.67 -11.40 13.07
CA GLU A 199 13.61 -12.54 13.09
C GLU A 199 13.51 -13.42 11.84
N GLN A 200 12.44 -13.31 11.04
CA GLN A 200 12.19 -14.14 9.86
C GLN A 200 12.04 -13.35 8.55
N LEU A 201 11.74 -12.04 8.57
CA LEU A 201 11.27 -11.32 7.38
C LEU A 201 11.95 -9.95 7.28
N LYS A 202 12.67 -9.72 6.17
CA LYS A 202 13.50 -8.51 5.92
C LYS A 202 12.76 -7.37 5.22
N TYR A 203 11.58 -7.63 4.67
CA TYR A 203 10.83 -6.69 3.84
C TYR A 203 9.41 -6.46 4.39
N PRO A 204 8.88 -5.23 4.34
CA PRO A 204 9.62 -3.99 4.15
C PRO A 204 10.50 -3.68 5.38
N ASP A 205 11.66 -3.08 5.15
CA ASP A 205 12.54 -2.58 6.20
C ASP A 205 12.00 -1.25 6.75
N LEU A 206 11.62 -1.24 8.03
CA LEU A 206 11.13 -0.05 8.72
C LEU A 206 12.17 0.54 9.69
N SER A 207 13.44 0.16 9.56
CA SER A 207 14.52 0.62 10.45
C SER A 207 14.65 2.13 10.47
N GLU A 208 14.53 2.80 9.32
CA GLU A 208 14.54 4.28 9.26
C GLU A 208 13.40 4.88 10.09
N ALA A 209 12.17 4.41 9.88
CA ALA A 209 11.00 4.88 10.62
C ALA A 209 11.17 4.65 12.13
N PHE A 210 11.71 3.49 12.51
CA PHE A 210 11.99 3.13 13.88
C PHE A 210 13.02 4.05 14.55
N GLU A 211 14.15 4.32 13.88
CA GLU A 211 15.20 5.19 14.38
C GLU A 211 14.71 6.62 14.59
N VAL A 212 13.96 7.15 13.62
CA VAL A 212 13.37 8.49 13.70
C VAL A 212 12.35 8.57 14.83
N TRP A 213 11.46 7.58 14.98
CA TRP A 213 10.51 7.52 16.10
C TRP A 213 11.23 7.45 17.45
N CYS A 214 12.25 6.61 17.57
CA CYS A 214 13.07 6.52 18.78
C CYS A 214 13.73 7.86 19.14
N TYR A 215 14.31 8.55 18.15
CA TYR A 215 14.92 9.86 18.35
C TYR A 215 13.90 10.90 18.82
N ARG A 216 12.73 10.98 18.16
CA ARG A 216 11.64 11.90 18.52
C ARG A 216 11.15 11.64 19.95
N THR A 217 10.91 10.38 20.30
CA THR A 217 10.45 9.96 21.63
C THR A 217 11.48 10.25 22.73
N LYS A 218 12.77 9.92 22.50
CA LYS A 218 13.86 10.23 23.44
C LYS A 218 13.98 11.75 23.68
N THR A 219 13.88 12.53 22.61
CA THR A 219 13.97 14.00 22.69
C THR A 219 12.78 14.59 23.44
N ALA A 220 11.56 14.13 23.17
CA ALA A 220 10.36 14.55 23.89
C ALA A 220 10.47 14.25 25.38
N LYS A 221 10.93 13.04 25.75
CA LYS A 221 11.15 12.65 27.15
C LYS A 221 12.14 13.58 27.87
N ARG A 222 13.27 13.92 27.24
CA ARG A 222 14.25 14.85 27.82
C ARG A 222 13.65 16.24 28.06
N ARG A 223 12.89 16.76 27.10
CA ARG A 223 12.23 18.07 27.24
C ARG A 223 11.21 18.09 28.38
N LEU A 224 10.44 17.00 28.53
CA LEU A 224 9.50 16.85 29.64
C LEU A 224 10.22 16.85 31.00
N MET A 225 11.32 16.09 31.13
CA MET A 225 12.11 16.04 32.37
C MET A 225 12.69 17.41 32.75
N VAL A 226 13.25 18.15 31.79
CA VAL A 226 13.77 19.51 32.02
C VAL A 226 12.66 20.48 32.44
N GLY A 227 11.46 20.36 31.86
CA GLY A 227 10.31 21.17 32.26
C GLY A 227 9.82 20.89 33.69
N LEU A 228 9.89 19.62 34.11
CA LEU A 228 9.56 19.20 35.49
C LEU A 228 10.60 19.73 36.50
N ASP A 229 11.89 19.62 36.18
CA ASP A 229 12.97 20.13 37.04
C ASP A 229 12.97 21.67 37.13
N GLY A 230 12.54 22.37 36.07
CA GLY A 230 12.36 23.83 36.07
C GLY A 230 11.16 24.32 36.88
N ALA A 231 10.08 23.54 36.98
CA ALA A 231 8.89 23.89 37.77
C ALA A 231 9.09 23.67 39.29
N GLY A 232 10.02 22.79 39.69
CA GLY A 232 10.35 22.51 41.09
C GLY A 232 11.25 23.55 41.77
N ASN A 233 11.81 24.50 41.02
CA ASN A 233 12.81 25.46 41.51
C ASN A 233 12.31 26.91 41.66
N ASN A 234 10.99 27.15 41.61
CA ASN A 234 10.45 28.45 42.01
C ASN A 234 10.30 28.48 43.54
N PRO A 235 11.10 29.29 44.28
CA PRO A 235 10.80 29.51 45.69
C PRO A 235 9.54 30.37 45.74
N VAL A 236 8.48 29.83 46.33
CA VAL A 236 7.34 30.63 46.78
C VAL A 236 7.86 31.51 47.92
N SER A 237 8.27 32.73 47.61
CA SER A 237 8.55 33.76 48.61
C SER A 237 7.23 34.42 48.99
N PHE A 238 6.79 34.18 50.23
CA PHE A 238 5.78 34.99 50.93
C PHE A 238 6.36 36.33 51.37
#